data_AF-A0AAN7BEF7-F1
#
_entry.id   AF-A0AAN7BEF7-F1
#
_cell.length_a   1.000
_cell.length_b   1.000
_cell.length_c   1.000
_cell.angle_alpha   90.00
_cell.angle_beta   90.00
_cell.angle_gamma   90.00
#
_symmetry.space_group_name_H-M   'P 1'
#
loop_
_entity.id
_entity.type
_entity.pdbx_description
1 polymer ?
#
loop_
_entity_poly.entity_id
_entity_poly.type
_entity_poly.pdbx_seq_one_letter_code
_entity_poly.pdbx_strand_id
1 'polypeptide(L)'
;MVFPGRFSTGCLRCRQRKVKCDENKPSCRRCAIYGKPCTGYTDQFHFRHTRTKSNRGNITIAVVPEEDVLPSPCKKKSSAKPSARQRLVRNVKESKGAESPLQGTRSHSPGMESSPLLRSIEQCYDDVSLSYFVTRFVSPCPEDGFPGHLSFLPNLYDSGSPDGLLETATLTVAQMAAYNRFGGEKFRIESYKNHGRAIKMMQDIIKIEENAIDDRVIASILLLCTLRDISGAGDDHPNEHASGLFYLIEKRGPEQVATSRGAELLFLALIRLQVHSFLHQDSTYSDPGKIASLWGSFDPLCRAMAMMSTTLGLRHSLIQHLDSHSHHLSHRRRHLQTDPKEKTLQVIQSCFEALDEFTLWDCEAATYWQTTFQERGIPTTLGQISSRGTHYDVETACTLILIRSARLILMMSLIAYYYQMVDMACHLTKPTLPNLDEDQGPIIQILALLSQCEPLLSSDVTKTIDDMLACVPYALGEIDTLTGLPHTTGSCIKHDGAAAMVIVHSIRLVASCAYASEDQVQRAFQVLARFDRGIGIRAASCLGGSSPDDPRPVAVSLKTRWAREQAFLRDVVSNRQCSI
;
A
#
# COMPACT_ATOMS: atom_id res chain seq x y z
N MET A 1 24.07 -6.58 45.66
CA MET A 1 23.31 -5.92 44.58
C MET A 1 22.69 -4.64 45.13
N VAL A 2 22.54 -3.58 44.33
CA VAL A 2 21.75 -2.40 44.72
C VAL A 2 20.36 -2.57 44.14
N PHE A 3 19.31 -2.50 44.96
CA PHE A 3 17.93 -2.55 44.47
C PHE A 3 17.62 -1.28 43.66
N PRO A 4 17.24 -1.38 42.38
CA PRO A 4 16.65 -0.25 41.68
C PRO A 4 15.23 -0.06 42.23
N GLY A 5 15.05 0.93 43.11
CA GLY A 5 13.76 1.25 43.71
C GLY A 5 12.70 1.58 42.66
N ARG A 6 11.42 1.44 43.06
CA ARG A 6 10.25 1.74 42.21
C ARG A 6 10.39 3.15 41.61
N PHE A 7 10.18 3.29 40.30
CA PHE A 7 10.29 4.60 39.64
C PHE A 7 9.30 5.60 40.24
N SER A 8 9.69 6.88 40.28
CA SER A 8 8.85 7.93 40.88
C SER A 8 7.59 8.18 40.04
N THR A 9 6.45 7.97 40.68
CA THR A 9 5.07 8.23 40.23
C THR A 9 4.73 9.71 40.07
N GLY A 10 5.62 10.63 40.47
CA GLY A 10 5.36 12.07 40.42
C GLY A 10 5.26 12.66 39.01
N CYS A 11 4.58 13.81 38.91
CA CYS A 11 4.42 14.52 37.63
C CYS A 11 5.76 14.92 37.01
N LEU A 12 5.81 15.05 35.68
CA LEU A 12 7.06 15.29 34.94
C LEU A 12 7.87 16.47 35.48
N ARG A 13 7.22 17.61 35.78
CA ARG A 13 7.90 18.78 36.33
C ARG A 13 8.39 18.61 37.78
N CYS A 14 7.73 17.80 38.61
CA CYS A 14 8.26 17.47 39.94
C CYS A 14 9.46 16.52 39.85
N ARG A 15 9.44 15.56 38.91
CA ARG A 15 10.59 14.69 38.59
C ARG A 15 11.79 15.51 38.11
N GLN A 16 11.60 16.44 37.17
CA GLN A 16 12.64 17.38 36.70
C GLN A 16 13.21 18.22 37.85
N ARG A 17 12.35 18.80 38.71
CA ARG A 17 12.75 19.58 39.89
C ARG A 17 13.30 18.75 41.06
N LYS A 18 13.33 17.41 40.95
CA LYS A 18 13.75 16.46 42.00
C LYS A 18 13.01 16.64 43.33
N VAL A 19 11.75 17.08 43.31
CA VAL A 19 10.89 17.26 44.50
C VAL A 19 9.82 16.17 44.58
N LYS A 20 9.44 15.78 45.80
CA LYS A 20 8.32 14.85 46.01
C LYS A 20 7.03 15.49 45.49
N CYS A 21 6.31 14.76 44.64
CA CYS A 21 5.02 15.17 44.09
C CYS A 21 3.88 14.81 45.06
N ASP A 22 2.76 15.53 44.95
CA ASP A 22 1.53 15.29 45.73
C ASP A 22 0.53 14.38 45.01
N GLU A 23 0.81 14.00 43.76
CA GLU A 23 0.06 13.07 42.90
C GLU A 23 -1.42 13.41 42.59
N ASN A 24 -1.96 14.49 43.17
CA ASN A 24 -3.26 15.06 42.79
C ASN A 24 -3.40 15.30 41.27
N LYS A 25 -4.54 14.86 40.72
CA LYS A 25 -5.03 15.19 39.37
C LYS A 25 -6.11 16.29 39.48
N PRO A 26 -6.30 17.17 38.47
CA PRO A 26 -5.52 17.28 37.23
C PRO A 26 -4.13 17.95 37.41
N SER A 27 -3.87 18.62 38.55
CA SER A 27 -2.56 19.23 38.81
C SER A 27 -2.11 19.08 40.27
N CYS A 28 -0.80 18.87 40.50
CA CYS A 28 -0.25 18.77 41.85
C CYS A 28 -0.03 20.15 42.49
N ARG A 29 -0.19 20.24 43.82
CA ARG A 29 -0.01 21.48 44.60
C ARG A 29 1.42 22.04 44.45
N ARG A 30 2.45 21.19 44.38
CA ARG A 30 3.85 21.59 44.10
C ARG A 30 4.08 22.30 42.75
N CYS A 31 3.18 22.15 41.76
CA CYS A 31 3.21 22.92 40.51
C CYS A 31 2.37 24.20 40.58
N ALA A 32 1.21 24.16 41.25
CA ALA A 32 0.36 25.33 41.47
C ALA A 32 1.10 26.42 42.27
N ILE A 33 1.72 26.05 43.41
CA ILE A 33 2.54 26.95 44.23
C ILE A 33 3.78 27.48 43.47
N TYR A 34 4.23 26.77 42.44
CA TYR A 34 5.35 27.16 41.58
C TYR A 34 4.92 28.02 40.37
N GLY A 35 3.63 28.34 40.23
CA GLY A 35 3.12 29.25 39.19
C GLY A 35 3.33 28.75 37.75
N LYS A 36 3.41 27.43 37.51
CA LYS A 36 3.60 26.86 36.16
C LYS A 36 2.71 25.63 35.92
N PRO A 37 1.98 25.52 34.79
CA PRO A 37 0.91 24.54 34.56
C PRO A 37 1.43 23.10 34.51
N CYS A 38 0.85 22.20 35.31
CA CYS A 38 1.37 20.85 35.54
C CYS A 38 1.34 19.98 34.27
N THR A 39 2.51 19.57 33.78
CA THR A 39 2.70 18.81 32.52
C THR A 39 2.39 17.32 32.64
N GLY A 40 1.29 16.97 33.31
CA GLY A 40 0.82 15.59 33.47
C GLY A 40 1.75 14.65 34.25
N TYR A 41 1.30 13.41 34.34
CA TYR A 41 2.01 12.26 34.88
C TYR A 41 2.41 11.35 33.71
N THR A 42 3.51 10.60 33.86
CA THR A 42 3.95 9.64 32.83
C THR A 42 3.45 8.25 33.18
N ASP A 43 2.70 7.63 32.28
CA ASP A 43 2.36 6.21 32.40
C ASP A 43 3.62 5.33 32.19
N GLN A 44 3.65 4.20 32.88
CA GLN A 44 4.91 3.52 33.24
C GLN A 44 5.28 2.36 32.32
N PHE A 45 5.44 2.63 31.02
CA PHE A 45 6.02 1.66 30.07
C PHE A 45 7.22 2.25 29.32
N HIS A 46 8.41 2.10 29.92
CA HIS A 46 9.69 2.24 29.23
C HIS A 46 10.35 0.87 29.07
N PHE A 47 10.47 0.40 27.82
CA PHE A 47 11.19 -0.83 27.51
C PHE A 47 12.69 -0.68 27.84
N ARG A 48 13.25 -1.69 28.52
CA ARG A 48 14.69 -1.74 28.84
C ARG A 48 15.48 -2.26 27.64
N HIS A 49 16.11 -1.36 26.88
CA HIS A 49 17.18 -1.77 25.97
C HIS A 49 18.35 -2.37 26.74
N THR A 50 18.53 -3.68 26.63
CA THR A 50 19.65 -4.44 27.18
C THR A 50 20.93 -4.17 26.38
N ARG A 51 21.63 -3.08 26.70
CA ARG A 51 22.97 -2.78 26.15
C ARG A 51 23.94 -3.92 26.48
N THR A 52 24.18 -4.80 25.52
CA THR A 52 25.26 -5.79 25.56
C THR A 52 26.61 -5.06 25.63
N LYS A 53 27.46 -5.49 26.56
CA LYS A 53 28.79 -4.89 26.75
C LYS A 53 29.79 -5.54 25.81
N SER A 54 30.04 -4.93 24.65
CA SER A 54 31.33 -5.15 23.98
C SER A 54 32.42 -4.42 24.76
N ASN A 55 33.61 -5.03 24.89
CA ASN A 55 34.68 -4.49 25.73
C ASN A 55 35.61 -3.54 24.94
N ARG A 56 36.27 -2.64 25.67
CA ARG A 56 37.02 -1.49 25.13
C ARG A 56 38.18 -1.87 24.21
N GLY A 57 38.30 -1.14 23.11
CA GLY A 57 39.60 -0.65 22.63
C GLY A 57 39.69 0.84 22.93
N ASN A 58 40.71 1.29 23.67
CA ASN A 58 40.94 2.72 23.91
C ASN A 58 41.72 3.30 22.73
N ILE A 59 41.19 4.35 22.10
CA ILE A 59 42.00 5.26 21.25
C ILE A 59 41.63 6.69 21.62
N THR A 60 42.58 7.37 22.24
CA THR A 60 42.63 8.84 22.34
C THR A 60 43.24 9.38 21.05
N ILE A 61 42.59 10.33 20.38
CA ILE A 61 43.19 11.11 19.29
C ILE A 61 43.22 12.58 19.73
N ALA A 62 44.39 13.18 19.64
CA ALA A 62 44.60 14.62 19.88
C ALA A 62 44.48 15.40 18.57
N VAL A 63 44.19 16.70 18.66
CA VAL A 63 43.99 17.59 17.50
C VAL A 63 45.32 18.18 17.02
N VAL A 64 45.67 17.97 15.74
CA VAL A 64 46.70 18.69 14.96
C VAL A 64 46.21 18.78 13.50
N PRO A 65 46.42 19.90 12.76
CA PRO A 65 45.78 20.16 11.46
C PRO A 65 46.61 19.79 10.19
N GLU A 66 46.07 20.21 9.05
CA GLU A 66 46.39 20.05 7.61
C GLU A 66 47.86 20.04 7.15
N GLU A 67 48.21 19.21 6.14
CA GLU A 67 48.39 19.64 4.73
C GLU A 67 48.68 18.47 3.72
N ASP A 68 48.07 18.59 2.51
CA ASP A 68 48.52 18.24 1.15
C ASP A 68 49.11 16.88 0.62
N VAL A 69 49.00 16.74 -0.72
CA VAL A 69 49.70 15.84 -1.70
C VAL A 69 49.09 14.46 -2.10
N LEU A 70 49.01 14.25 -3.43
CA LEU A 70 48.66 13.05 -4.23
C LEU A 70 49.89 12.59 -5.06
N PRO A 71 49.92 11.45 -5.83
CA PRO A 71 49.13 10.19 -5.81
C PRO A 71 49.96 8.85 -6.00
N SER A 72 49.29 7.69 -5.83
CA SER A 72 49.55 6.40 -6.57
C SER A 72 50.89 5.61 -6.36
N PRO A 73 51.09 4.36 -6.90
CA PRO A 73 50.13 3.29 -7.28
C PRO A 73 50.51 1.82 -6.89
N CYS A 74 49.53 0.91 -6.99
CA CYS A 74 49.62 -0.53 -7.40
C CYS A 74 50.47 -1.59 -6.64
N LYS A 75 49.85 -2.78 -6.42
CA LYS A 75 50.37 -4.10 -6.88
C LYS A 75 49.28 -5.21 -6.89
N LYS A 76 49.45 -6.24 -7.73
CA LYS A 76 48.51 -7.35 -8.00
C LYS A 76 49.11 -8.73 -7.65
N LYS A 77 48.25 -9.75 -7.45
CA LYS A 77 48.40 -11.22 -7.70
C LYS A 77 47.04 -11.89 -7.33
N SER A 78 46.31 -12.69 -8.13
CA SER A 78 46.57 -13.99 -8.82
C SER A 78 46.92 -15.14 -7.84
N SER A 79 46.34 -16.34 -7.86
CA SER A 79 45.26 -17.00 -8.67
C SER A 79 44.86 -18.34 -7.94
N ALA A 80 44.05 -19.33 -8.38
CA ALA A 80 43.49 -19.73 -9.68
C ALA A 80 42.18 -20.60 -9.54
N LYS A 81 42.04 -21.69 -10.33
CA LYS A 81 40.97 -22.75 -10.42
C LYS A 81 41.66 -24.05 -10.97
N PRO A 82 40.99 -25.19 -11.30
CA PRO A 82 39.57 -25.62 -11.19
C PRO A 82 39.40 -26.72 -10.09
N SER A 83 38.62 -27.82 -10.10
CA SER A 83 37.72 -28.58 -11.02
C SER A 83 36.87 -29.56 -10.15
N ALA A 84 36.01 -30.49 -10.60
CA ALA A 84 34.91 -30.57 -11.60
C ALA A 84 34.32 -32.01 -11.58
N ARG A 85 33.05 -32.18 -12.03
CA ARG A 85 32.34 -33.41 -12.52
C ARG A 85 31.56 -34.38 -11.59
N GLN A 86 30.31 -34.62 -12.04
CA GLN A 86 29.57 -35.90 -12.20
C GLN A 86 28.73 -36.53 -11.06
N ARG A 87 27.51 -35.98 -10.90
CA ARG A 87 26.19 -36.64 -11.12
C ARG A 87 26.17 -38.17 -11.28
N LEU A 88 25.39 -38.85 -10.43
CA LEU A 88 24.64 -40.08 -10.76
C LEU A 88 23.31 -40.14 -9.97
N VAL A 89 22.34 -40.93 -10.42
CA VAL A 89 20.95 -40.95 -9.92
C VAL A 89 20.45 -42.41 -9.78
N ARG A 90 19.77 -42.76 -8.68
CA ARG A 90 18.85 -43.91 -8.65
C ARG A 90 17.83 -43.88 -7.50
N ASN A 91 16.63 -44.39 -7.75
CA ASN A 91 15.50 -44.49 -6.81
C ASN A 91 15.36 -45.91 -6.21
N VAL A 92 14.95 -46.01 -4.93
CA VAL A 92 14.21 -47.13 -4.30
C VAL A 92 13.32 -46.49 -3.22
N LYS A 93 12.00 -46.36 -3.36
CA LYS A 93 10.89 -47.33 -3.14
C LYS A 93 10.73 -47.84 -1.68
N GLU A 94 9.53 -47.65 -1.14
CA GLU A 94 9.08 -48.15 0.17
C GLU A 94 8.47 -49.56 0.08
N SER A 95 8.50 -50.34 1.17
CA SER A 95 7.44 -51.31 1.51
C SER A 95 7.47 -51.77 2.97
N LYS A 96 6.29 -51.74 3.60
CA LYS A 96 5.88 -52.11 4.98
C LYS A 96 6.27 -53.54 5.43
N GLY A 97 6.36 -53.81 6.74
CA GLY A 97 6.41 -55.19 7.30
C GLY A 97 6.49 -55.29 8.84
N ALA A 98 5.61 -56.05 9.48
CA ALA A 98 5.29 -56.09 10.91
C ALA A 98 6.32 -56.69 11.91
N GLU A 99 6.43 -56.00 13.06
CA GLU A 99 6.39 -56.42 14.48
C GLU A 99 6.86 -57.81 15.02
N SER A 100 7.53 -57.72 16.20
CA SER A 100 7.43 -58.61 17.39
C SER A 100 8.32 -59.89 17.49
N PRO A 101 8.51 -60.50 18.69
CA PRO A 101 9.43 -59.97 19.72
C PRO A 101 10.35 -61.04 20.41
N LEU A 102 11.16 -60.59 21.38
CA LEU A 102 12.02 -61.39 22.29
C LEU A 102 13.28 -62.00 21.62
N GLN A 103 14.37 -62.30 22.31
CA GLN A 103 14.67 -62.31 23.76
C GLN A 103 16.09 -61.75 24.00
N GLY A 104 16.38 -61.17 25.18
CA GLY A 104 17.56 -60.32 25.38
C GLY A 104 18.80 -61.00 26.01
N THR A 105 19.96 -60.39 25.79
CA THR A 105 21.16 -60.55 26.63
C THR A 105 21.78 -59.18 26.94
N ARG A 106 22.06 -58.90 28.22
CA ARG A 106 22.81 -57.70 28.61
C ARG A 106 24.30 -57.94 28.44
N SER A 107 24.97 -57.06 27.69
CA SER A 107 26.40 -56.83 27.84
C SER A 107 26.62 -55.33 28.04
N HIS A 108 27.20 -54.95 29.19
CA HIS A 108 27.60 -53.56 29.43
C HIS A 108 28.95 -53.31 28.77
N SER A 109 29.05 -52.24 27.99
CA SER A 109 30.31 -51.59 27.63
C SER A 109 30.23 -50.11 28.05
N PRO A 110 31.32 -49.51 28.55
CA PRO A 110 31.27 -48.21 29.22
C PRO A 110 31.53 -47.03 28.27
N GLY A 111 31.01 -45.86 28.64
CA GLY A 111 31.62 -44.58 28.32
C GLY A 111 31.79 -44.22 26.85
N MET A 112 30.69 -43.86 26.18
CA MET A 112 30.76 -42.78 25.18
C MET A 112 29.96 -41.60 25.73
N GLU A 113 30.65 -40.49 26.02
CA GLU A 113 30.03 -39.32 26.63
C GLU A 113 28.97 -38.76 25.69
N SER A 114 27.74 -38.62 26.20
CA SER A 114 26.70 -37.88 25.48
C SER A 114 27.08 -36.40 25.51
N SER A 115 27.82 -35.95 24.50
CA SER A 115 27.95 -34.52 24.18
C SER A 115 26.55 -33.91 24.30
N PRO A 116 26.36 -32.86 25.13
CA PRO A 116 25.04 -32.32 25.35
C PRO A 116 24.51 -31.87 23.99
N LEU A 117 23.45 -32.54 23.52
CA LEU A 117 22.70 -32.09 22.35
C LEU A 117 22.17 -30.71 22.73
N LEU A 118 22.90 -29.67 22.29
CA LEU A 118 22.58 -28.29 22.55
C LEU A 118 21.26 -28.04 21.82
N ARG A 119 20.15 -28.27 22.52
CA ARG A 119 18.80 -28.18 21.97
C ARG A 119 18.67 -26.78 21.44
N SER A 120 18.77 -26.65 20.11
CA SER A 120 18.68 -25.37 19.43
C SER A 120 17.42 -24.70 19.95
N ILE A 121 17.57 -23.47 20.44
CA ILE A 121 16.43 -22.71 20.94
C ILE A 121 15.58 -22.42 19.71
N GLU A 122 14.57 -23.26 19.48
CA GLU A 122 13.53 -23.00 18.51
C GLU A 122 12.88 -21.68 18.92
N GLN A 123 13.27 -20.61 18.24
CA GLN A 123 12.66 -19.31 18.40
C GLN A 123 11.16 -19.46 18.15
N CYS A 124 10.34 -18.83 18.99
CA CYS A 124 8.90 -18.91 18.79
C CYS A 124 8.58 -18.34 17.41
N TYR A 125 7.91 -19.15 16.57
CA TYR A 125 7.58 -18.76 15.20
C TYR A 125 6.67 -17.51 15.21
N ASP A 126 5.85 -17.39 16.26
CA ASP A 126 5.01 -16.22 16.50
C ASP A 126 5.86 -14.98 16.81
N ASP A 127 6.80 -15.04 17.78
CA ASP A 127 7.70 -13.93 18.11
C ASP A 127 8.52 -13.47 16.89
N VAL A 128 9.06 -14.40 16.10
CA VAL A 128 9.82 -14.09 14.88
C VAL A 128 8.94 -13.40 13.85
N SER A 129 7.72 -13.90 13.64
CA SER A 129 6.79 -13.34 12.67
C SER A 129 6.28 -11.96 13.08
N LEU A 130 5.88 -11.79 14.35
CA LEU A 130 5.45 -10.52 14.92
C LEU A 130 6.59 -9.51 14.93
N SER A 131 7.81 -9.89 15.31
CA SER A 131 8.96 -9.00 15.30
C SER A 131 9.27 -8.49 13.89
N TYR A 132 9.22 -9.37 12.88
CA TYR A 132 9.34 -8.96 11.48
C TYR A 132 8.21 -8.01 11.07
N PHE A 133 6.96 -8.41 11.26
CA PHE A 133 5.80 -7.63 10.82
C PHE A 133 5.71 -6.26 11.51
N VAL A 134 5.90 -6.22 12.84
CA VAL A 134 5.86 -4.97 13.60
C VAL A 134 7.00 -4.04 13.20
N THR A 135 8.22 -4.55 12.96
CA THR A 135 9.32 -3.71 12.45
C THR A 135 9.01 -3.18 11.04
N ARG A 136 8.41 -4.01 10.18
CA ARG A 136 8.31 -3.77 8.72
C ARG A 136 7.08 -2.98 8.26
N PHE A 137 5.95 -3.14 8.95
CA PHE A 137 4.64 -2.61 8.53
C PHE A 137 3.94 -1.74 9.60
N VAL A 138 4.41 -1.75 10.86
CA VAL A 138 3.71 -1.09 11.99
C VAL A 138 4.55 0.02 12.62
N SER A 139 5.85 -0.21 12.80
CA SER A 139 6.72 0.71 13.54
C SER A 139 7.01 1.96 12.71
N PRO A 140 6.82 3.17 13.26
CA PRO A 140 7.24 4.41 12.62
C PRO A 140 8.76 4.41 12.41
N CYS A 141 9.22 5.13 11.38
CA CYS A 141 10.65 5.35 11.21
C CYS A 141 11.14 6.37 12.27
N PRO A 142 12.17 6.05 13.07
CA PRO A 142 12.63 6.92 14.15
C PRO A 142 13.42 8.15 13.66
N GLU A 143 13.79 8.18 12.38
CA GLU A 143 14.53 9.28 11.76
C GLU A 143 13.58 10.28 11.08
N ASP A 144 12.48 9.81 10.47
CA ASP A 144 11.43 10.65 9.88
C ASP A 144 10.47 11.24 10.92
N GLY A 145 10.23 10.52 12.02
CA GLY A 145 9.36 10.96 13.12
C GLY A 145 7.85 10.84 12.86
N PHE A 146 7.42 10.31 11.72
CA PHE A 146 6.01 10.15 11.33
C PHE A 146 5.39 8.83 11.80
N PRO A 147 4.08 8.82 12.18
CA PRO A 147 3.33 7.58 12.38
C PRO A 147 3.28 6.74 11.08
N GLY A 148 3.47 5.42 11.22
CA GLY A 148 3.34 4.49 10.09
C GLY A 148 1.88 4.14 9.81
N HIS A 149 1.57 3.64 8.61
CA HIS A 149 0.20 3.33 8.16
C HIS A 149 -0.58 2.29 9.02
N LEU A 150 0.09 1.61 9.97
CA LEU A 150 -0.54 0.76 11.00
C LEU A 150 -0.12 1.13 12.44
N SER A 151 0.43 2.32 12.72
CA SER A 151 1.00 2.65 14.04
C SER A 151 -0.03 2.81 15.17
N PHE A 152 -1.33 2.82 14.86
CA PHE A 152 -2.40 2.65 15.85
C PHE A 152 -2.43 1.24 16.46
N LEU A 153 -1.93 0.23 15.73
CA LEU A 153 -2.12 -1.19 16.08
C LEU A 153 -1.57 -1.56 17.48
N PRO A 154 -0.38 -1.10 17.92
CA PRO A 154 0.09 -1.33 19.29
C PRO A 154 -0.85 -0.77 20.37
N ASN A 155 -1.60 0.29 20.06
CA ASN A 155 -2.52 0.98 20.98
C ASN A 155 -3.93 0.33 21.04
N LEU A 156 -4.12 -0.82 20.40
CA LEU A 156 -5.36 -1.62 20.47
C LEU A 156 -5.24 -2.88 21.34
N TYR A 157 -4.02 -3.31 21.70
CA TYR A 157 -3.76 -4.49 22.54
C TYR A 157 -3.81 -4.15 24.03
N ASP A 158 -5.01 -3.99 24.58
CA ASP A 158 -5.21 -3.98 26.02
C ASP A 158 -5.19 -5.41 26.58
N SER A 159 -4.56 -5.61 27.74
CA SER A 159 -4.47 -6.92 28.43
C SER A 159 -5.79 -7.38 29.07
N GLY A 160 -6.93 -7.01 28.48
CA GLY A 160 -8.28 -7.29 28.94
C GLY A 160 -9.30 -7.47 27.79
N SER A 161 -8.85 -7.59 26.54
CA SER A 161 -9.72 -8.02 25.43
C SER A 161 -10.09 -9.51 25.65
N PRO A 162 -11.38 -9.90 25.64
CA PRO A 162 -11.77 -11.29 25.90
C PRO A 162 -11.65 -12.18 24.66
N ASP A 163 -11.75 -11.59 23.45
CA ASP A 163 -12.02 -12.35 22.23
C ASP A 163 -10.76 -12.73 21.43
N GLY A 164 -9.62 -12.04 21.61
CA GLY A 164 -8.36 -12.38 20.94
C GLY A 164 -8.37 -12.26 19.40
N LEU A 165 -9.36 -11.56 18.82
CA LEU A 165 -9.54 -11.44 17.37
C LEU A 165 -8.36 -10.73 16.71
N LEU A 166 -7.96 -9.57 17.26
CA LEU A 166 -6.95 -8.70 16.68
C LEU A 166 -5.57 -9.37 16.70
N GLU A 167 -5.25 -10.04 17.79
CA GLU A 167 -4.06 -10.86 18.01
C GLU A 167 -4.01 -11.98 16.96
N THR A 168 -5.12 -12.69 16.75
CA THR A 168 -5.23 -13.78 15.77
C THR A 168 -5.13 -13.27 14.33
N ALA A 169 -5.77 -12.14 14.00
CA ALA A 169 -5.66 -11.48 12.69
C ALA A 169 -4.23 -10.95 12.44
N THR A 170 -3.56 -10.41 13.46
CA THR A 170 -2.18 -9.92 13.34
C THR A 170 -1.21 -11.07 13.13
N LEU A 171 -1.30 -12.14 13.94
CA LEU A 171 -0.50 -13.36 13.76
C LEU A 171 -0.67 -13.94 12.36
N THR A 172 -1.91 -13.98 11.85
CA THR A 172 -2.22 -14.43 10.49
C THR A 172 -1.40 -13.67 9.43
N VAL A 173 -1.43 -12.34 9.45
CA VAL A 173 -0.68 -11.50 8.50
C VAL A 173 0.82 -11.61 8.73
N ALA A 174 1.27 -11.56 9.98
CA ALA A 174 2.66 -11.59 10.36
C ALA A 174 3.34 -12.91 9.94
N GLN A 175 2.68 -14.05 10.15
CA GLN A 175 3.15 -15.36 9.72
C GLN A 175 3.24 -15.46 8.18
N MET A 176 2.31 -14.86 7.42
CA MET A 176 2.41 -14.81 5.95
C MET A 176 3.55 -13.90 5.47
N ALA A 177 3.73 -12.73 6.09
CA ALA A 177 4.83 -11.82 5.79
C ALA A 177 6.19 -12.47 6.09
N ALA A 178 6.29 -13.21 7.21
CA ALA A 178 7.46 -14.00 7.57
C ALA A 178 7.71 -15.16 6.59
N TYR A 179 6.67 -15.88 6.16
CA TYR A 179 6.77 -16.91 5.12
C TYR A 179 7.35 -16.33 3.82
N ASN A 180 6.86 -15.18 3.34
CA ASN A 180 7.38 -14.55 2.13
C ASN A 180 8.84 -14.10 2.24
N ARG A 181 9.31 -13.78 3.46
CA ARG A 181 10.68 -13.28 3.70
C ARG A 181 11.70 -14.37 4.00
N PHE A 182 11.31 -15.39 4.77
CA PHE A 182 12.20 -16.43 5.31
C PHE A 182 11.93 -17.83 4.71
N GLY A 183 10.84 -17.99 3.96
CA GLY A 183 10.33 -19.30 3.55
C GLY A 183 9.74 -20.09 4.73
N GLY A 184 9.73 -21.41 4.61
CA GLY A 184 9.29 -22.32 5.68
C GLY A 184 7.78 -22.55 5.71
N GLU A 185 7.34 -23.67 5.16
CA GLU A 185 5.91 -24.04 4.99
C GLU A 185 5.09 -23.99 6.30
N LYS A 186 5.72 -24.19 7.47
CA LYS A 186 5.06 -24.06 8.78
C LYS A 186 4.45 -22.67 9.01
N PHE A 187 5.10 -21.59 8.58
CA PHE A 187 4.56 -20.24 8.68
C PHE A 187 3.30 -20.08 7.81
N ARG A 188 3.30 -20.65 6.59
CA ARG A 188 2.16 -20.61 5.67
C ARG A 188 0.95 -21.38 6.21
N ILE A 189 1.18 -22.59 6.73
CA ILE A 189 0.13 -23.44 7.32
C ILE A 189 -0.48 -22.76 8.55
N GLU A 190 0.35 -22.27 9.47
CA GLU A 190 -0.15 -21.65 10.70
C GLU A 190 -0.86 -20.32 10.43
N SER A 191 -0.41 -19.54 9.43
CA SER A 191 -1.11 -18.35 8.94
C SER A 191 -2.53 -18.68 8.46
N TYR A 192 -2.71 -19.64 7.54
CA TYR A 192 -4.06 -20.02 7.07
C TYR A 192 -4.93 -20.65 8.18
N LYS A 193 -4.33 -21.36 9.14
CA LYS A 193 -5.01 -21.89 10.32
C LYS A 193 -5.51 -20.76 11.24
N ASN A 194 -4.72 -19.71 11.44
CA ASN A 194 -5.14 -18.52 12.18
C ASN A 194 -6.13 -17.65 11.39
N HIS A 195 -6.03 -17.59 10.06
CA HIS A 195 -7.01 -16.92 9.20
C HIS A 195 -8.42 -17.53 9.37
N GLY A 196 -8.53 -18.86 9.30
CA GLY A 196 -9.81 -19.56 9.53
C GLY A 196 -10.37 -19.36 10.94
N ARG A 197 -9.51 -19.26 11.96
CA ARG A 197 -9.91 -18.88 13.33
C ARG A 197 -10.44 -17.44 13.37
N ALA A 198 -9.68 -16.48 12.82
CA ALA A 198 -10.05 -15.07 12.80
C ALA A 198 -11.39 -14.82 12.09
N ILE A 199 -11.64 -15.48 10.93
CA ILE A 199 -12.94 -15.42 10.24
C ILE A 199 -14.06 -15.92 11.15
N LYS A 200 -13.91 -17.07 11.81
CA LYS A 200 -14.94 -17.60 12.71
C LYS A 200 -15.20 -16.65 13.90
N MET A 201 -14.13 -16.18 14.54
CA MET A 201 -14.22 -15.25 15.68
C MET A 201 -14.92 -13.96 15.27
N MET A 202 -14.57 -13.40 14.11
CA MET A 202 -15.23 -12.23 13.53
C MET A 202 -16.72 -12.49 13.23
N GLN A 203 -17.07 -13.64 12.64
CA GLN A 203 -18.45 -14.05 12.41
C GLN A 203 -19.25 -14.22 13.70
N ASP A 204 -18.62 -14.62 14.81
CA ASP A 204 -19.27 -14.73 16.11
C ASP A 204 -19.45 -13.35 16.77
N ILE A 205 -18.47 -12.44 16.63
CA ILE A 205 -18.52 -11.07 17.17
C ILE A 205 -19.55 -10.19 16.46
N ILE A 206 -19.59 -10.17 15.12
CA ILE A 206 -20.48 -9.28 14.35
C ILE A 206 -21.98 -9.62 14.45
N LYS A 207 -22.34 -10.73 15.11
CA LYS A 207 -23.73 -11.04 15.48
C LYS A 207 -24.29 -10.10 16.55
N ILE A 208 -23.41 -9.46 17.34
CA ILE A 208 -23.77 -8.48 18.35
C ILE A 208 -23.46 -7.09 17.79
N GLU A 209 -24.51 -6.31 17.59
CA GLU A 209 -24.47 -5.00 16.92
C GLU A 209 -23.52 -4.01 17.61
N GLU A 210 -23.51 -3.98 18.94
CA GLU A 210 -22.64 -3.13 19.76
C GLU A 210 -21.15 -3.51 19.62
N ASN A 211 -20.84 -4.80 19.47
CA ASN A 211 -19.46 -5.29 19.34
C ASN A 211 -18.93 -5.10 17.92
N ALA A 212 -19.81 -5.16 16.90
CA ALA A 212 -19.44 -5.03 15.49
C ALA A 212 -18.77 -3.68 15.16
N ILE A 213 -18.99 -2.65 15.98
CA ILE A 213 -18.40 -1.31 15.83
C ILE A 213 -17.11 -1.08 16.62
N ASP A 214 -16.53 -2.05 17.34
CA ASP A 214 -15.21 -1.89 18.01
C ASP A 214 -14.10 -1.62 16.96
N ASP A 215 -13.17 -0.71 17.28
CA ASP A 215 -11.96 -0.43 16.51
C ASP A 215 -11.13 -1.70 16.27
N ARG A 216 -11.16 -2.66 17.21
CA ARG A 216 -10.51 -3.96 17.04
C ARG A 216 -11.11 -4.79 15.90
N VAL A 217 -12.42 -4.67 15.60
CA VAL A 217 -13.06 -5.37 14.48
C VAL A 217 -12.61 -4.76 13.16
N ILE A 218 -12.65 -3.43 13.03
CA ILE A 218 -12.17 -2.72 11.82
C ILE A 218 -10.68 -2.98 11.58
N ALA A 219 -9.83 -2.83 12.60
CA ALA A 219 -8.39 -3.14 12.49
C ALA A 219 -8.14 -4.60 12.07
N SER A 220 -8.92 -5.56 12.59
CA SER A 220 -8.83 -6.97 12.19
C SER A 220 -9.24 -7.19 10.74
N ILE A 221 -10.31 -6.53 10.26
CA ILE A 221 -10.73 -6.58 8.85
C ILE A 221 -9.63 -6.04 7.93
N LEU A 222 -9.03 -4.91 8.29
CA LEU A 222 -7.97 -4.27 7.50
C LEU A 222 -6.69 -5.10 7.45
N LEU A 223 -6.38 -5.83 8.52
CA LEU A 223 -5.35 -6.88 8.54
C LEU A 223 -5.73 -8.06 7.62
N LEU A 224 -6.98 -8.53 7.62
CA LEU A 224 -7.40 -9.60 6.71
C LEU A 224 -7.39 -9.16 5.23
N CYS A 225 -7.67 -7.90 4.91
CA CYS A 225 -7.41 -7.33 3.57
C CYS A 225 -5.90 -7.35 3.25
N THR A 226 -5.06 -6.91 4.19
CA THR A 226 -3.59 -6.93 4.09
C THR A 226 -3.04 -8.35 3.84
N LEU A 227 -3.69 -9.39 4.37
CA LEU A 227 -3.32 -10.79 4.10
C LEU A 227 -3.45 -11.15 2.61
N ARG A 228 -4.48 -10.67 1.89
CA ARG A 228 -4.65 -10.97 0.45
C ARG A 228 -3.49 -10.37 -0.34
N ASP A 229 -3.18 -9.10 -0.10
CA ASP A 229 -2.09 -8.39 -0.76
C ASP A 229 -0.71 -9.02 -0.48
N ILE A 230 -0.47 -9.49 0.75
CA ILE A 230 0.80 -10.14 1.12
C ILE A 230 0.84 -11.59 0.59
N SER A 231 -0.23 -12.37 0.69
CA SER A 231 -0.24 -13.78 0.23
C SER A 231 -0.25 -13.93 -1.29
N GLY A 232 -0.84 -12.98 -2.03
CA GLY A 232 -0.99 -13.06 -3.48
C GLY A 232 -2.04 -14.10 -3.92
N ALA A 233 -2.96 -14.47 -3.03
CA ALA A 233 -4.14 -15.24 -3.41
C ALA A 233 -4.94 -14.47 -4.46
N GLY A 234 -5.03 -15.03 -5.67
CA GLY A 234 -5.57 -14.35 -6.84
C GLY A 234 -7.08 -14.15 -6.81
N ASP A 235 -7.58 -13.32 -7.74
CA ASP A 235 -8.95 -12.80 -7.81
C ASP A 235 -10.06 -13.84 -8.10
N ASP A 236 -9.78 -15.15 -8.00
CA ASP A 236 -10.76 -16.22 -8.26
C ASP A 236 -11.58 -16.61 -7.00
N HIS A 237 -11.61 -15.76 -5.97
CA HIS A 237 -12.24 -16.05 -4.67
C HIS A 237 -13.15 -14.89 -4.16
N PRO A 238 -14.48 -15.06 -4.11
CA PRO A 238 -15.44 -13.99 -3.80
C PRO A 238 -15.57 -13.66 -2.29
N ASN A 239 -14.60 -14.03 -1.46
CA ASN A 239 -14.61 -13.74 -0.02
C ASN A 239 -13.96 -12.38 0.26
N GLU A 240 -14.61 -11.31 -0.20
CA GLU A 240 -14.03 -9.98 -0.26
C GLU A 240 -14.51 -9.11 0.91
N HIS A 241 -13.64 -8.95 1.91
CA HIS A 241 -13.94 -8.23 3.15
C HIS A 241 -14.34 -6.76 2.97
N ALA A 242 -14.14 -6.17 1.78
CA ALA A 242 -14.51 -4.80 1.46
C ALA A 242 -16.01 -4.51 1.64
N SER A 243 -16.89 -5.45 1.28
CA SER A 243 -18.34 -5.30 1.47
C SER A 243 -18.73 -5.18 2.96
N GLY A 244 -18.14 -6.02 3.82
CA GLY A 244 -18.32 -5.94 5.28
C GLY A 244 -17.64 -4.71 5.89
N LEU A 245 -16.47 -4.31 5.38
CA LEU A 245 -15.76 -3.10 5.79
C LEU A 245 -16.59 -1.85 5.49
N PHE A 246 -17.14 -1.74 4.28
CA PHE A 246 -18.02 -0.65 3.86
C PHE A 246 -19.21 -0.51 4.81
N TYR A 247 -19.95 -1.60 5.04
CA TYR A 247 -21.13 -1.60 5.92
C TYR A 247 -20.78 -1.20 7.36
N LEU A 248 -19.66 -1.68 7.91
CA LEU A 248 -19.26 -1.33 9.28
C LEU A 248 -18.72 0.11 9.40
N ILE A 249 -18.07 0.65 8.37
CA ILE A 249 -17.66 2.06 8.34
C ILE A 249 -18.87 2.99 8.18
N GLU A 250 -19.83 2.64 7.33
CA GLU A 250 -21.10 3.36 7.18
C GLU A 250 -21.88 3.36 8.51
N LYS A 251 -21.97 2.20 9.17
CA LYS A 251 -22.64 2.03 10.47
C LYS A 251 -22.00 2.82 11.62
N ARG A 252 -20.69 3.07 11.55
CA ARG A 252 -19.96 3.96 12.47
C ARG A 252 -20.23 5.45 12.22
N GLY A 253 -20.71 5.79 11.03
CA GLY A 253 -21.05 7.15 10.64
C GLY A 253 -19.85 8.11 10.60
N PRO A 254 -20.11 9.42 10.37
CA PRO A 254 -19.06 10.44 10.33
C PRO A 254 -18.42 10.73 11.70
N GLU A 255 -19.08 10.36 12.81
CA GLU A 255 -18.63 10.67 14.17
C GLU A 255 -17.32 9.99 14.57
N GLN A 256 -16.92 8.90 13.90
CA GLN A 256 -15.64 8.23 14.17
C GLN A 256 -14.41 9.14 13.98
N VAL A 257 -14.53 10.20 13.17
CA VAL A 257 -13.50 11.25 12.97
C VAL A 257 -13.21 12.05 14.25
N ALA A 258 -14.14 12.07 15.22
CA ALA A 258 -13.95 12.77 16.50
C ALA A 258 -12.84 12.18 17.40
N THR A 259 -12.23 11.06 17.00
CA THR A 259 -11.05 10.48 17.66
C THR A 259 -9.93 10.22 16.64
N SER A 260 -8.67 10.46 17.03
CA SER A 260 -7.50 10.18 16.17
C SER A 260 -7.55 8.74 15.62
N ARG A 261 -7.76 7.77 16.52
CA ARG A 261 -7.81 6.34 16.18
C ARG A 261 -8.95 5.99 15.21
N GLY A 262 -10.13 6.60 15.38
CA GLY A 262 -11.25 6.41 14.45
C GLY A 262 -11.04 7.09 13.10
N ALA A 263 -10.39 8.25 13.06
CA ALA A 263 -9.97 8.92 11.83
C ALA A 263 -8.89 8.11 11.07
N GLU A 264 -7.86 7.62 11.76
CA GLU A 264 -6.80 6.76 11.22
C GLU A 264 -7.39 5.46 10.62
N LEU A 265 -8.32 4.81 11.33
CA LEU A 265 -9.00 3.61 10.85
C LEU A 265 -9.96 3.90 9.68
N LEU A 266 -10.68 5.03 9.70
CA LEU A 266 -11.51 5.47 8.59
C LEU A 266 -10.67 5.73 7.33
N PHE A 267 -9.58 6.48 7.44
CA PHE A 267 -8.71 6.81 6.30
C PHE A 267 -8.11 5.54 5.68
N LEU A 268 -7.56 4.65 6.51
CA LEU A 268 -7.08 3.34 6.10
C LEU A 268 -8.18 2.49 5.44
N ALA A 269 -9.41 2.51 5.96
CA ALA A 269 -10.54 1.81 5.37
C ALA A 269 -10.96 2.40 4.01
N LEU A 270 -11.12 3.71 3.90
CA LEU A 270 -11.44 4.39 2.65
C LEU A 270 -10.39 4.11 1.57
N ILE A 271 -9.10 4.12 1.90
CA ILE A 271 -8.02 3.73 0.97
C ILE A 271 -8.21 2.29 0.48
N ARG A 272 -8.49 1.33 1.38
CA ARG A 272 -8.71 -0.08 1.01
C ARG A 272 -9.97 -0.27 0.14
N LEU A 273 -11.04 0.46 0.44
CA LEU A 273 -12.29 0.44 -0.33
C LEU A 273 -12.11 1.03 -1.73
N GLN A 274 -11.44 2.18 -1.86
CA GLN A 274 -11.10 2.80 -3.15
C GLN A 274 -10.25 1.86 -4.02
N VAL A 275 -9.18 1.29 -3.45
CA VAL A 275 -8.32 0.30 -4.14
C VAL A 275 -9.12 -0.90 -4.64
N HIS A 276 -10.01 -1.45 -3.82
CA HIS A 276 -10.90 -2.55 -4.19
C HIS A 276 -11.87 -2.15 -5.32
N SER A 277 -12.54 -0.99 -5.20
CA SER A 277 -13.41 -0.44 -6.25
C SER A 277 -12.68 -0.22 -7.58
N PHE A 278 -11.42 0.24 -7.58
CA PHE A 278 -10.62 0.34 -8.81
C PHE A 278 -10.30 -1.04 -9.42
N LEU A 279 -9.92 -2.02 -8.59
CA LEU A 279 -9.52 -3.36 -9.05
C LEU A 279 -10.68 -4.17 -9.62
N HIS A 280 -11.89 -4.03 -9.08
CA HIS A 280 -13.06 -4.82 -9.49
C HIS A 280 -14.12 -4.00 -10.25
N GLN A 281 -13.89 -2.69 -10.40
CA GLN A 281 -14.70 -1.74 -11.18
C GLN A 281 -16.12 -1.53 -10.64
N ASP A 282 -16.30 -1.76 -9.34
CA ASP A 282 -17.54 -1.54 -8.61
C ASP A 282 -17.47 -0.25 -7.80
N SER A 283 -18.24 0.76 -8.21
CA SER A 283 -18.36 2.04 -7.50
C SER A 283 -19.20 1.96 -6.21
N THR A 284 -19.89 0.83 -5.95
CA THR A 284 -20.77 0.67 -4.78
C THR A 284 -20.05 0.95 -3.45
N TYR A 285 -18.78 0.56 -3.36
CA TYR A 285 -18.01 0.64 -2.11
C TYR A 285 -17.22 1.94 -1.91
N SER A 286 -17.35 2.94 -2.79
CA SER A 286 -16.40 4.06 -2.84
C SER A 286 -16.50 5.05 -1.67
N ASP A 287 -17.71 5.40 -1.22
CA ASP A 287 -17.95 6.39 -0.15
C ASP A 287 -19.04 5.93 0.85
N PRO A 288 -18.69 5.07 1.84
CA PRO A 288 -19.63 4.58 2.85
C PRO A 288 -20.29 5.72 3.62
N GLY A 289 -21.63 5.71 3.70
CA GLY A 289 -22.42 6.77 4.35
C GLY A 289 -22.24 8.18 3.76
N LYS A 290 -21.60 8.32 2.58
CA LYS A 290 -21.13 9.59 2.00
C LYS A 290 -20.19 10.40 2.92
N ILE A 291 -19.42 9.70 3.76
CA ILE A 291 -18.55 10.31 4.78
C ILE A 291 -17.45 11.17 4.12
N ALA A 292 -16.79 10.71 3.06
CA ALA A 292 -15.76 11.48 2.37
C ALA A 292 -16.36 12.73 1.70
N SER A 293 -17.50 12.59 1.02
CA SER A 293 -18.24 13.70 0.41
C SER A 293 -18.65 14.77 1.44
N LEU A 294 -19.04 14.36 2.65
CA LEU A 294 -19.44 15.27 3.73
C LEU A 294 -18.23 16.06 4.28
N TRP A 295 -17.16 15.37 4.66
CA TRP A 295 -15.97 16.00 5.25
C TRP A 295 -15.09 16.74 4.24
N GLY A 296 -15.18 16.43 2.93
CA GLY A 296 -14.42 17.12 1.88
C GLY A 296 -14.74 18.61 1.73
N SER A 297 -15.87 19.07 2.27
CA SER A 297 -16.19 20.49 2.39
C SER A 297 -15.34 21.25 3.41
N PHE A 298 -14.63 20.54 4.31
CA PHE A 298 -13.82 21.11 5.39
C PHE A 298 -12.34 20.70 5.35
N ASP A 299 -12.02 19.50 4.84
CA ASP A 299 -10.65 18.97 4.80
C ASP A 299 -10.24 18.49 3.37
N PRO A 300 -9.07 18.93 2.86
CA PRO A 300 -8.57 18.51 1.54
C PRO A 300 -8.29 17.01 1.38
N LEU A 301 -7.92 16.26 2.42
CA LEU A 301 -7.70 14.80 2.30
C LEU A 301 -9.04 14.09 2.08
N CYS A 302 -10.07 14.46 2.85
CA CYS A 302 -11.42 13.94 2.67
C CYS A 302 -11.99 14.30 1.28
N ARG A 303 -11.72 15.53 0.79
CA ARG A 303 -12.10 15.97 -0.56
C ARG A 303 -11.44 15.13 -1.65
N ALA A 304 -10.13 14.88 -1.52
CA ALA A 304 -9.42 13.98 -2.43
C ALA A 304 -10.07 12.58 -2.50
N MET A 305 -10.44 12.00 -1.36
CA MET A 305 -11.14 10.70 -1.32
C MET A 305 -12.54 10.76 -1.96
N ALA A 306 -13.26 11.89 -1.84
CA ALA A 306 -14.50 12.11 -2.56
C ALA A 306 -14.28 12.21 -4.09
N MET A 307 -13.25 12.92 -4.55
CA MET A 307 -12.89 13.04 -5.97
C MET A 307 -12.47 11.70 -6.61
N MET A 308 -11.85 10.81 -5.82
CA MET A 308 -11.58 9.43 -6.22
C MET A 308 -12.88 8.62 -6.40
N SER A 309 -13.88 8.84 -5.53
CA SER A 309 -15.23 8.26 -5.69
C SER A 309 -15.98 8.82 -6.92
N THR A 310 -15.91 10.14 -7.14
CA THR A 310 -16.48 10.79 -8.34
C THR A 310 -15.87 10.21 -9.61
N THR A 311 -14.55 10.00 -9.64
CA THR A 311 -13.83 9.35 -10.74
C THR A 311 -14.36 7.94 -11.04
N LEU A 312 -14.60 7.13 -10.01
CA LEU A 312 -15.18 5.78 -10.16
C LEU A 312 -16.59 5.83 -10.77
N GLY A 313 -17.45 6.72 -10.27
CA GLY A 313 -18.81 6.92 -10.78
C GLY A 313 -18.81 7.37 -12.24
N LEU A 314 -18.02 8.38 -12.59
CA LEU A 314 -17.89 8.89 -13.96
C LEU A 314 -17.36 7.83 -14.93
N ARG A 315 -16.36 7.04 -14.52
CA ARG A 315 -15.87 5.90 -15.31
C ARG A 315 -16.97 4.85 -15.51
N HIS A 316 -17.78 4.53 -14.49
CA HIS A 316 -18.91 3.62 -14.63
C HIS A 316 -19.96 4.17 -15.60
N SER A 317 -20.26 5.47 -15.57
CA SER A 317 -21.15 6.12 -16.54
C SER A 317 -20.62 6.07 -17.97
N LEU A 318 -19.35 6.41 -18.22
CA LEU A 318 -18.74 6.28 -19.57
C LEU A 318 -18.86 4.85 -20.11
N ILE A 319 -18.58 3.85 -19.26
CA ILE A 319 -18.75 2.42 -19.55
C ILE A 319 -20.20 2.09 -19.93
N GLN A 320 -21.16 2.46 -19.07
CA GLN A 320 -22.58 2.18 -19.30
C GLN A 320 -23.10 2.85 -20.58
N HIS A 321 -22.64 4.06 -20.88
CA HIS A 321 -22.97 4.77 -22.12
C HIS A 321 -22.42 4.05 -23.36
N LEU A 322 -21.16 3.60 -23.35
CA LEU A 322 -20.59 2.82 -24.45
C LEU A 322 -21.36 1.51 -24.69
N ASP A 323 -21.58 0.74 -23.62
CA ASP A 323 -22.26 -0.54 -23.69
C ASP A 323 -23.72 -0.33 -24.20
N SER A 324 -24.38 0.77 -23.81
CA SER A 324 -25.71 1.17 -24.31
C SER A 324 -25.74 1.57 -25.79
N HIS A 325 -24.72 2.28 -26.30
CA HIS A 325 -24.63 2.61 -27.73
C HIS A 325 -24.50 1.34 -28.57
N SER A 326 -23.69 0.37 -28.14
CA SER A 326 -23.54 -0.92 -28.83
C SER A 326 -24.89 -1.66 -28.95
N HIS A 327 -25.70 -1.64 -27.89
CA HIS A 327 -27.02 -2.27 -27.88
C HIS A 327 -28.05 -1.53 -28.74
N HIS A 328 -28.05 -0.19 -28.75
CA HIS A 328 -28.97 0.59 -29.58
C HIS A 328 -28.72 0.39 -31.08
N LEU A 329 -27.45 0.22 -31.48
CA LEU A 329 -27.08 -0.18 -32.84
C LEU A 329 -27.54 -1.61 -33.18
N SER A 330 -27.51 -2.55 -32.24
CA SER A 330 -28.00 -3.92 -32.46
C SER A 330 -29.53 -4.06 -32.52
N HIS A 331 -30.28 -3.23 -31.78
CA HIS A 331 -31.73 -3.34 -31.65
C HIS A 331 -32.42 -1.98 -31.84
N ARG A 332 -32.83 -1.72 -33.08
CA ARG A 332 -33.49 -0.49 -33.56
C ARG A 332 -34.92 -0.30 -33.01
N ARG A 333 -35.09 -0.19 -31.69
CA ARG A 333 -36.37 0.10 -31.02
C ARG A 333 -36.57 1.60 -30.82
N ARG A 334 -37.53 2.17 -31.55
CA ARG A 334 -38.06 3.52 -31.28
C ARG A 334 -38.72 3.56 -29.90
N HIS A 335 -38.19 4.35 -28.97
CA HIS A 335 -38.92 4.79 -27.80
C HIS A 335 -38.48 6.20 -27.37
N LEU A 336 -39.44 7.09 -27.15
CA LEU A 336 -39.16 8.46 -26.72
C LEU A 336 -38.90 8.49 -25.21
N GLN A 337 -37.68 8.86 -24.83
CA GLN A 337 -37.29 9.40 -23.52
C GLN A 337 -36.05 10.29 -23.73
N THR A 338 -35.79 11.23 -22.80
CA THR A 338 -34.82 12.35 -22.94
C THR A 338 -33.52 11.96 -23.66
N ASP A 339 -33.14 12.75 -24.68
CA ASP A 339 -32.20 12.35 -25.73
C ASP A 339 -30.88 11.80 -25.15
N PRO A 340 -30.47 10.55 -25.48
CA PRO A 340 -29.24 9.96 -24.94
C PRO A 340 -27.98 10.74 -25.29
N LYS A 341 -28.00 11.60 -26.32
CA LYS A 341 -26.89 12.50 -26.69
C LYS A 341 -26.58 13.49 -25.57
N GLU A 342 -27.61 14.14 -25.01
CA GLU A 342 -27.47 15.19 -24.00
C GLU A 342 -26.82 14.64 -22.73
N LYS A 343 -27.29 13.47 -22.27
CA LYS A 343 -26.72 12.74 -21.13
C LYS A 343 -25.27 12.31 -21.38
N THR A 344 -24.95 11.87 -22.59
CA THR A 344 -23.58 11.47 -22.95
C THR A 344 -22.63 12.67 -22.93
N LEU A 345 -23.07 13.82 -23.45
CA LEU A 345 -22.30 15.06 -23.40
C LEU A 345 -22.12 15.56 -21.95
N GLN A 346 -23.16 15.49 -21.13
CA GLN A 346 -23.11 15.82 -19.69
C GLN A 346 -22.07 14.94 -18.95
N VAL A 347 -22.06 13.63 -19.16
CA VAL A 347 -21.06 12.73 -18.54
C VAL A 347 -19.63 13.09 -18.98
N ILE A 348 -19.42 13.41 -20.26
CA ILE A 348 -18.09 13.83 -20.76
C ILE A 348 -17.69 15.18 -20.14
N GLN A 349 -18.62 16.14 -20.07
CA GLN A 349 -18.38 17.44 -19.42
C GLN A 349 -17.98 17.24 -17.96
N SER A 350 -18.72 16.43 -17.19
CA SER A 350 -18.38 16.15 -15.79
C SER A 350 -17.06 15.39 -15.60
N CYS A 351 -16.57 14.68 -16.62
CA CYS A 351 -15.21 14.13 -16.60
C CYS A 351 -14.13 15.22 -16.73
N PHE A 352 -14.37 16.27 -17.53
CA PHE A 352 -13.45 17.41 -17.60
C PHE A 352 -13.55 18.29 -16.34
N GLU A 353 -14.76 18.55 -15.83
CA GLU A 353 -14.97 19.27 -14.56
C GLU A 353 -14.23 18.60 -13.38
N ALA A 354 -14.22 17.26 -13.32
CA ALA A 354 -13.46 16.52 -12.32
C ALA A 354 -11.92 16.57 -12.54
N LEU A 355 -11.43 16.68 -13.78
CA LEU A 355 -10.00 16.90 -14.07
C LEU A 355 -9.55 18.31 -13.70
N ASP A 356 -10.43 19.31 -13.86
CA ASP A 356 -10.22 20.66 -13.35
C ASP A 356 -10.27 20.68 -11.81
N GLU A 357 -11.16 19.92 -11.17
CA GLU A 357 -11.21 19.78 -9.71
C GLU A 357 -9.90 19.19 -9.14
N PHE A 358 -9.30 18.16 -9.78
CA PHE A 358 -7.96 17.68 -9.42
C PHE A 358 -6.90 18.79 -9.49
N THR A 359 -7.01 19.69 -10.47
CA THR A 359 -6.04 20.77 -10.68
C THR A 359 -6.26 21.96 -9.72
N LEU A 360 -7.51 22.22 -9.31
CA LEU A 360 -7.84 23.18 -8.24
C LEU A 360 -7.36 22.66 -6.88
N TRP A 361 -7.61 21.38 -6.59
CA TRP A 361 -7.16 20.72 -5.36
C TRP A 361 -5.64 20.77 -5.20
N ASP A 362 -4.87 20.61 -6.29
CA ASP A 362 -3.40 20.71 -6.28
C ASP A 362 -2.90 22.09 -5.78
N CYS A 363 -3.64 23.17 -6.06
CA CYS A 363 -3.33 24.52 -5.59
C CYS A 363 -3.69 24.73 -4.11
N GLU A 364 -4.85 24.22 -3.69
CA GLU A 364 -5.35 24.39 -2.32
C GLU A 364 -4.61 23.51 -1.31
N ALA A 365 -4.39 22.22 -1.64
CA ALA A 365 -3.73 21.26 -0.74
C ALA A 365 -2.26 21.64 -0.45
N ALA A 366 -1.56 22.26 -1.43
CA ALA A 366 -0.24 22.86 -1.21
C ALA A 366 -0.27 23.88 -0.05
N THR A 367 -1.25 24.79 -0.10
CA THR A 367 -1.45 25.86 0.89
C THR A 367 -1.90 25.32 2.26
N TYR A 368 -2.76 24.29 2.27
CA TYR A 368 -3.20 23.60 3.49
C TYR A 368 -2.05 22.91 4.20
N TRP A 369 -1.23 22.13 3.49
CA TRP A 369 -0.10 21.43 4.11
C TRP A 369 0.98 22.40 4.59
N GLN A 370 1.24 23.51 3.88
CA GLN A 370 2.14 24.58 4.36
C GLN A 370 1.70 25.22 5.68
N THR A 371 0.38 25.37 5.91
CA THR A 371 -0.15 25.94 7.15
C THR A 371 -0.29 24.89 8.27
N THR A 372 -0.64 23.65 7.94
CA THR A 372 -0.85 22.56 8.90
C THR A 372 0.45 21.95 9.44
N PHE A 373 1.53 21.99 8.66
CA PHE A 373 2.80 21.30 8.99
C PHE A 373 4.00 22.25 9.19
N GLN A 374 3.77 23.51 9.57
CA GLN A 374 4.83 24.50 9.83
C GLN A 374 6.04 23.90 10.58
N GLU A 375 7.26 24.28 10.17
CA GLU A 375 8.57 23.67 10.47
C GLU A 375 9.00 22.45 9.62
N ARG A 376 8.13 21.81 8.83
CA ARG A 376 8.51 20.67 7.97
C ARG A 376 8.93 21.09 6.55
N GLY A 377 9.74 20.25 5.89
CA GLY A 377 10.07 20.37 4.46
C GLY A 377 8.88 19.97 3.60
N ILE A 378 8.09 20.98 3.20
CA ILE A 378 6.79 20.83 2.50
C ILE A 378 6.90 21.41 1.09
N PRO A 379 6.14 20.91 0.10
CA PRO A 379 6.16 21.45 -1.25
C PRO A 379 5.59 22.86 -1.34
N THR A 380 6.26 23.74 -2.09
CA THR A 380 5.70 25.03 -2.53
C THR A 380 4.60 24.85 -3.59
N THR A 381 4.67 23.79 -4.40
CA THR A 381 3.68 23.37 -5.39
C THR A 381 3.51 21.85 -5.39
N LEU A 382 2.29 21.36 -5.66
CA LEU A 382 2.01 19.95 -5.92
C LEU A 382 2.04 19.67 -7.43
N GLY A 383 2.30 18.42 -7.83
CA GLY A 383 2.29 18.03 -9.25
C GLY A 383 3.52 18.46 -10.07
N GLN A 384 4.59 18.91 -9.42
CA GLN A 384 5.82 19.40 -10.06
C GLN A 384 7.08 18.74 -9.49
N ILE A 385 7.00 17.51 -8.96
CA ILE A 385 8.08 16.85 -8.23
C ILE A 385 9.31 16.60 -9.11
N SER A 386 9.08 16.38 -10.41
CA SER A 386 10.11 16.29 -11.46
C SER A 386 11.00 17.54 -11.57
N SER A 387 10.59 18.70 -11.04
CA SER A 387 11.40 19.93 -10.97
C SER A 387 12.49 19.94 -9.89
N ARG A 388 12.57 18.89 -9.04
CA ARG A 388 13.58 18.70 -7.99
C ARG A 388 13.62 19.75 -6.86
N GLY A 389 12.58 20.57 -6.71
CA GLY A 389 12.55 21.65 -5.72
C GLY A 389 11.91 21.33 -4.36
N THR A 390 11.26 20.16 -4.19
CA THR A 390 10.35 19.90 -3.06
C THR A 390 10.58 18.55 -2.38
N HIS A 391 10.40 18.54 -1.06
CA HIS A 391 10.42 17.36 -0.19
C HIS A 391 8.98 16.94 0.17
N TYR A 392 8.78 15.63 0.40
CA TYR A 392 7.52 15.05 0.85
C TYR A 392 7.76 14.12 2.02
N ASP A 393 6.86 14.13 3.00
CA ASP A 393 6.77 13.04 3.97
C ASP A 393 6.08 11.80 3.36
N VAL A 394 6.19 10.67 4.07
CA VAL A 394 5.67 9.36 3.67
C VAL A 394 4.15 9.36 3.42
N GLU A 395 3.37 10.05 4.26
CA GLU A 395 1.91 10.02 4.20
C GLU A 395 1.38 10.89 3.06
N THR A 396 1.92 12.10 2.91
CA THR A 396 1.64 12.99 1.78
C THR A 396 2.03 12.33 0.46
N ALA A 397 3.20 11.67 0.37
CA ALA A 397 3.65 10.97 -0.83
C ALA A 397 2.77 9.76 -1.20
N CYS A 398 2.34 8.96 -0.21
CA CYS A 398 1.38 7.88 -0.45
C CYS A 398 0.03 8.41 -0.95
N THR A 399 -0.47 9.47 -0.30
CA THR A 399 -1.75 10.11 -0.63
C THR A 399 -1.74 10.67 -2.05
N LEU A 400 -0.67 11.35 -2.46
CA LEU A 400 -0.54 11.85 -3.84
C LEU A 400 -0.51 10.72 -4.86
N ILE A 401 0.19 9.60 -4.61
CA ILE A 401 0.18 8.46 -5.53
C ILE A 401 -1.23 7.88 -5.72
N LEU A 402 -2.05 7.82 -4.66
CA LEU A 402 -3.45 7.39 -4.75
C LEU A 402 -4.29 8.38 -5.59
N ILE A 403 -4.23 9.67 -5.28
CA ILE A 403 -4.99 10.74 -5.97
C ILE A 403 -4.62 10.79 -7.45
N ARG A 404 -3.32 10.77 -7.77
CA ARG A 404 -2.82 10.72 -9.14
C ARG A 404 -3.24 9.45 -9.86
N SER A 405 -3.36 8.32 -9.17
CA SER A 405 -3.88 7.10 -9.80
C SER A 405 -5.36 7.19 -10.19
N ALA A 406 -6.18 7.96 -9.45
CA ALA A 406 -7.55 8.28 -9.88
C ALA A 406 -7.56 9.24 -11.08
N ARG A 407 -6.81 10.35 -11.04
CA ARG A 407 -6.64 11.27 -12.18
C ARG A 407 -6.20 10.53 -13.46
N LEU A 408 -5.25 9.61 -13.32
CA LEU A 408 -4.77 8.71 -14.38
C LEU A 408 -5.91 7.81 -14.92
N ILE A 409 -6.67 7.15 -14.03
CA ILE A 409 -7.83 6.34 -14.44
C ILE A 409 -8.86 7.16 -15.22
N LEU A 410 -9.15 8.39 -14.81
CA LEU A 410 -10.14 9.24 -15.48
C LEU A 410 -9.70 9.62 -16.90
N MET A 411 -8.47 10.12 -17.05
CA MET A 411 -7.89 10.46 -18.37
C MET A 411 -7.82 9.22 -19.29
N MET A 412 -7.37 8.07 -18.76
CA MET A 412 -7.32 6.82 -19.52
C MET A 412 -8.71 6.29 -19.89
N SER A 413 -9.75 6.59 -19.11
CA SER A 413 -11.14 6.24 -19.41
C SER A 413 -11.72 7.11 -20.53
N LEU A 414 -11.42 8.41 -20.55
CA LEU A 414 -11.76 9.30 -21.67
C LEU A 414 -11.07 8.89 -22.96
N ILE A 415 -9.78 8.56 -22.89
CA ILE A 415 -8.99 8.04 -24.04
C ILE A 415 -9.59 6.72 -24.54
N ALA A 416 -9.84 5.75 -23.65
CA ALA A 416 -10.46 4.47 -24.03
C ALA A 416 -11.83 4.67 -24.71
N TYR A 417 -12.70 5.50 -24.12
CA TYR A 417 -14.02 5.82 -24.66
C TYR A 417 -13.93 6.46 -26.05
N TYR A 418 -13.04 7.44 -26.25
CA TYR A 418 -12.82 8.07 -27.56
C TYR A 418 -12.48 7.03 -28.64
N TYR A 419 -11.46 6.20 -28.42
CA TYR A 419 -11.03 5.22 -29.43
C TYR A 419 -12.07 4.12 -29.67
N GLN A 420 -12.82 3.70 -28.64
CA GLN A 420 -13.91 2.74 -28.79
C GLN A 420 -15.10 3.32 -29.59
N MET A 421 -15.38 4.62 -29.46
CA MET A 421 -16.35 5.32 -30.29
C MET A 421 -15.87 5.53 -31.74
N VAL A 422 -14.57 5.78 -31.95
CA VAL A 422 -13.97 5.85 -33.31
C VAL A 422 -14.09 4.50 -34.02
N ASP A 423 -13.68 3.40 -33.38
CA ASP A 423 -13.76 2.05 -33.93
C ASP A 423 -15.20 1.67 -34.31
N MET A 424 -16.16 1.95 -33.42
CA MET A 424 -17.59 1.74 -33.66
C MET A 424 -18.11 2.54 -34.87
N ALA A 425 -17.65 3.78 -35.08
CA ALA A 425 -17.98 4.59 -36.24
C ALA A 425 -17.33 4.09 -37.56
N CYS A 426 -16.09 3.61 -37.50
CA CYS A 426 -15.41 2.96 -38.64
C CYS A 426 -16.10 1.64 -39.04
N HIS A 427 -16.69 0.91 -38.09
CA HIS A 427 -17.49 -0.27 -38.38
C HIS A 427 -18.84 0.03 -39.06
N LEU A 428 -19.46 1.18 -38.78
CA LEU A 428 -20.73 1.61 -39.35
C LEU A 428 -20.64 2.14 -40.78
N THR A 429 -19.47 2.63 -41.21
CA THR A 429 -19.27 3.28 -42.52
C THR A 429 -19.00 2.31 -43.68
N LYS A 430 -19.22 1.00 -43.50
CA LYS A 430 -19.14 0.02 -44.58
C LYS A 430 -20.35 0.14 -45.54
N PRO A 431 -20.15 0.05 -46.87
CA PRO A 431 -21.08 0.63 -47.85
C PRO A 431 -22.27 -0.29 -48.20
N THR A 432 -23.20 -0.49 -47.26
CA THR A 432 -24.38 -1.36 -47.45
C THR A 432 -25.75 -0.78 -47.08
N LEU A 433 -25.83 0.46 -46.55
CA LEU A 433 -27.11 1.17 -46.41
C LEU A 433 -26.97 2.68 -46.76
N PRO A 434 -27.75 3.20 -47.73
CA PRO A 434 -27.95 4.64 -47.88
C PRO A 434 -28.98 5.17 -46.84
N ASN A 435 -28.95 6.48 -46.61
CA ASN A 435 -29.83 7.25 -45.70
C ASN A 435 -29.53 7.08 -44.19
N LEU A 436 -28.50 7.76 -43.69
CA LEU A 436 -28.14 7.80 -42.25
C LEU A 436 -27.73 9.20 -41.71
N ASP A 437 -27.88 10.26 -42.50
CA ASP A 437 -27.21 11.55 -42.23
C ASP A 437 -27.70 12.30 -40.97
N GLU A 438 -28.98 12.15 -40.58
CA GLU A 438 -29.55 12.89 -39.44
C GLU A 438 -29.14 12.35 -38.06
N ASP A 439 -28.88 11.04 -37.93
CA ASP A 439 -28.55 10.40 -36.64
C ASP A 439 -27.05 10.45 -36.31
N GLN A 440 -26.16 10.64 -37.30
CA GLN A 440 -24.70 10.55 -37.10
C GLN A 440 -24.04 11.86 -36.62
N GLY A 441 -24.58 13.02 -37.01
CA GLY A 441 -24.01 14.33 -36.67
C GLY A 441 -23.60 14.55 -35.21
N PRO A 442 -24.40 14.13 -34.20
CA PRO A 442 -24.04 14.27 -32.78
C PRO A 442 -22.84 13.42 -32.34
N ILE A 443 -22.70 12.21 -32.88
CA ILE A 443 -21.54 11.34 -32.61
C ILE A 443 -20.29 11.96 -33.23
N ILE A 444 -20.41 12.50 -34.45
CA ILE A 444 -19.33 13.22 -35.14
C ILE A 444 -18.89 14.46 -34.33
N GLN A 445 -19.81 15.21 -33.73
CA GLN A 445 -19.49 16.34 -32.85
C GLN A 445 -18.72 15.92 -31.59
N ILE A 446 -19.16 14.86 -30.91
CA ILE A 446 -18.47 14.32 -29.72
C ILE A 446 -17.06 13.81 -30.08
N LEU A 447 -16.93 13.09 -31.20
CA LEU A 447 -15.63 12.65 -31.71
C LEU A 447 -14.71 13.80 -32.10
N ALA A 448 -15.25 14.86 -32.72
CA ALA A 448 -14.49 16.06 -33.08
C ALA A 448 -13.96 16.80 -31.84
N LEU A 449 -14.76 16.92 -30.77
CA LEU A 449 -14.34 17.49 -29.50
C LEU A 449 -13.24 16.64 -28.86
N LEU A 450 -13.48 15.34 -28.66
CA LEU A 450 -12.52 14.43 -28.02
C LEU A 450 -11.20 14.32 -28.80
N SER A 451 -11.22 14.40 -30.13
CA SER A 451 -10.01 14.38 -30.97
C SER A 451 -9.07 15.57 -30.75
N GLN A 452 -9.60 16.72 -30.30
CA GLN A 452 -8.80 17.90 -29.95
C GLN A 452 -8.19 17.77 -28.54
N CYS A 453 -8.88 17.09 -27.63
CA CYS A 453 -8.41 16.85 -26.26
C CYS A 453 -7.43 15.68 -26.12
N GLU A 454 -7.51 14.67 -26.99
CA GLU A 454 -6.68 13.45 -26.95
C GLU A 454 -5.16 13.69 -26.81
N PRO A 455 -4.50 14.57 -27.59
CA PRO A 455 -3.07 14.83 -27.42
C PRO A 455 -2.72 15.53 -26.10
N LEU A 456 -3.64 16.34 -25.54
CA LEU A 456 -3.46 16.98 -24.23
C LEU A 456 -3.58 15.95 -23.09
N LEU A 457 -4.60 15.09 -23.16
CA LEU A 457 -4.79 13.98 -22.21
C LEU A 457 -3.61 13.02 -22.24
N SER A 458 -3.08 12.69 -23.42
CA SER A 458 -1.86 11.87 -23.60
C SER A 458 -0.61 12.50 -22.93
N SER A 459 -0.41 13.80 -23.13
CA SER A 459 0.61 14.59 -22.43
C SER A 459 0.47 14.49 -20.91
N ASP A 460 -0.75 14.65 -20.40
CA ASP A 460 -0.99 14.81 -18.97
C ASP A 460 -1.05 13.47 -18.23
N VAL A 461 -1.42 12.38 -18.92
CA VAL A 461 -1.14 10.99 -18.50
C VAL A 461 0.35 10.80 -18.26
N THR A 462 1.20 11.20 -19.22
CA THR A 462 2.66 11.04 -19.12
C THR A 462 3.23 11.80 -17.91
N LYS A 463 2.82 13.07 -17.72
CA LYS A 463 3.21 13.89 -16.55
C LYS A 463 2.72 13.29 -15.23
N THR A 464 1.48 12.80 -15.19
CA THR A 464 0.88 12.18 -13.99
C THR A 464 1.64 10.93 -13.57
N ILE A 465 2.11 10.14 -14.54
CA ILE A 465 2.96 8.97 -14.30
C ILE A 465 4.33 9.37 -13.74
N ASP A 466 4.97 10.42 -14.28
CA ASP A 466 6.24 10.91 -13.73
C ASP A 466 6.10 11.43 -12.30
N ASP A 467 5.01 12.15 -11.99
CA ASP A 467 4.71 12.64 -10.63
C ASP A 467 4.51 11.45 -9.65
N MET A 468 3.72 10.44 -10.04
CA MET A 468 3.56 9.21 -9.27
C MET A 468 4.88 8.48 -9.02
N LEU A 469 5.72 8.33 -10.05
CA LEU A 469 7.01 7.64 -9.96
C LEU A 469 8.09 8.49 -9.24
N ALA A 470 7.90 9.81 -9.15
CA ALA A 470 8.75 10.71 -8.36
C ALA A 470 8.35 10.72 -6.87
N CYS A 471 7.09 10.50 -6.52
CA CYS A 471 6.65 10.30 -5.13
C CYS A 471 7.21 9.01 -4.50
N VAL A 472 7.48 7.95 -5.27
CA VAL A 472 7.79 6.61 -4.71
C VAL A 472 8.94 6.61 -3.68
N PRO A 473 10.11 7.23 -3.91
CA PRO A 473 11.18 7.24 -2.91
C PRO A 473 10.77 7.91 -1.59
N TYR A 474 10.01 9.01 -1.65
CA TYR A 474 9.49 9.69 -0.46
C TYR A 474 8.48 8.83 0.29
N ALA A 475 7.56 8.18 -0.44
CA ALA A 475 6.61 7.23 0.15
C ALA A 475 7.32 6.03 0.82
N LEU A 476 8.48 5.61 0.31
CA LEU A 476 9.27 4.52 0.89
C LEU A 476 10.29 4.99 1.94
N GLY A 477 10.31 6.28 2.33
CA GLY A 477 11.24 6.82 3.34
C GLY A 477 12.71 6.77 2.90
N GLU A 478 12.99 6.84 1.60
CA GLU A 478 14.34 6.71 1.05
C GLU A 478 15.02 8.06 0.88
N ILE A 479 15.01 8.90 1.91
CA ILE A 479 15.37 10.32 1.84
C ILE A 479 16.69 10.56 2.58
N ASP A 480 17.62 11.30 1.97
CA ASP A 480 18.83 11.76 2.63
C ASP A 480 18.49 12.84 3.66
N THR A 481 18.69 12.52 4.94
CA THR A 481 18.44 13.40 6.09
C THR A 481 19.27 14.69 6.08
N LEU A 482 20.33 14.79 5.26
CA LEU A 482 21.14 16.01 5.08
C LEU A 482 20.67 16.90 3.91
N THR A 483 19.95 16.37 2.92
CA THR A 483 19.60 17.13 1.69
C THR A 483 18.12 17.13 1.35
N GLY A 484 17.28 16.32 2.00
CA GLY A 484 15.86 16.20 1.68
C GLY A 484 15.57 15.63 0.28
N LEU A 485 16.55 14.93 -0.32
CA LEU A 485 16.47 14.35 -1.66
C LEU A 485 16.56 12.83 -1.57
N PRO A 486 16.00 12.08 -2.52
CA PRO A 486 16.02 10.62 -2.47
C PRO A 486 17.45 10.05 -2.57
N HIS A 487 17.76 9.12 -1.65
CA HIS A 487 19.02 8.40 -1.59
C HIS A 487 19.30 7.63 -2.89
N THR A 488 20.41 7.93 -3.54
CA THR A 488 20.92 7.16 -4.70
C THR A 488 21.46 5.78 -4.33
N THR A 489 21.54 5.46 -3.03
CA THR A 489 21.98 4.15 -2.50
C THR A 489 21.00 3.70 -1.40
N GLY A 490 20.12 2.76 -1.72
CA GLY A 490 18.98 2.37 -0.86
C GLY A 490 19.41 1.78 0.49
N SER A 491 19.37 2.60 1.55
CA SER A 491 20.06 2.31 2.83
C SER A 491 19.26 2.61 4.11
N CYS A 492 17.94 2.38 4.14
CA CYS A 492 17.25 2.04 5.40
C CYS A 492 16.04 1.10 5.20
N ILE A 493 16.31 -0.12 4.73
CA ILE A 493 15.31 -1.12 4.32
C ILE A 493 14.60 -1.76 5.56
N LYS A 494 13.87 -0.95 6.33
CA LYS A 494 13.19 -1.35 7.57
C LYS A 494 11.73 -0.95 7.62
N HIS A 495 11.35 0.28 7.27
CA HIS A 495 9.99 0.79 7.51
C HIS A 495 9.10 0.90 6.24
N ASP A 496 9.68 0.70 5.05
CA ASP A 496 9.00 0.88 3.75
C ASP A 496 7.86 -0.13 3.43
N GLY A 497 7.58 -1.11 4.28
CA GLY A 497 6.53 -2.10 4.05
C GLY A 497 5.11 -1.52 4.16
N ALA A 498 4.90 -0.59 5.09
CA ALA A 498 3.58 0.00 5.36
C ALA A 498 3.08 0.85 4.17
N ALA A 499 3.96 1.66 3.59
CA ALA A 499 3.69 2.52 2.45
C ALA A 499 3.58 1.72 1.13
N ALA A 500 4.47 0.75 0.90
CA ALA A 500 4.40 -0.12 -0.27
C ALA A 500 3.04 -0.86 -0.37
N MET A 501 2.46 -1.23 0.78
CA MET A 501 1.12 -1.83 0.89
C MET A 501 -0.03 -0.88 0.52
N VAL A 502 0.19 0.43 0.45
CA VAL A 502 -0.76 1.42 -0.09
C VAL A 502 -0.59 1.50 -1.60
N ILE A 503 0.63 1.79 -2.05
CA ILE A 503 0.87 2.23 -3.43
C ILE A 503 1.05 1.11 -4.45
N VAL A 504 1.18 -0.16 -4.02
CA VAL A 504 1.37 -1.32 -4.91
C VAL A 504 0.37 -1.39 -6.06
N HIS A 505 -0.90 -1.11 -5.82
CA HIS A 505 -1.94 -1.15 -6.86
C HIS A 505 -1.89 0.06 -7.79
N SER A 506 -1.61 1.25 -7.26
CA SER A 506 -1.36 2.45 -8.08
C SER A 506 -0.14 2.29 -9.00
N ILE A 507 0.94 1.64 -8.55
CA ILE A 507 2.11 1.35 -9.41
C ILE A 507 1.80 0.21 -10.41
N ARG A 508 0.92 -0.75 -10.10
CA ARG A 508 0.40 -1.72 -11.09
C ARG A 508 -0.40 -1.06 -12.20
N LEU A 509 -1.17 0.00 -11.92
CA LEU A 509 -1.85 0.79 -12.94
C LEU A 509 -0.85 1.48 -13.88
N VAL A 510 0.22 2.09 -13.33
CA VAL A 510 1.31 2.68 -14.13
C VAL A 510 2.00 1.63 -15.02
N ALA A 511 2.45 0.50 -14.44
CA ALA A 511 3.14 -0.56 -15.18
C ALA A 511 2.27 -1.23 -16.26
N SER A 512 0.94 -1.11 -16.17
CA SER A 512 0.00 -1.64 -17.15
C SER A 512 -0.57 -0.58 -18.11
N CYS A 513 -0.29 0.71 -17.93
CA CYS A 513 -0.76 1.79 -18.79
C CYS A 513 -0.21 1.67 -20.22
N ALA A 514 -1.06 1.91 -21.23
CA ALA A 514 -0.70 1.88 -22.64
C ALA A 514 0.06 3.14 -23.12
N TYR A 515 -0.06 4.25 -22.39
CA TYR A 515 0.53 5.56 -22.71
C TYR A 515 1.77 5.88 -21.87
N ALA A 516 2.22 4.95 -21.02
CA ALA A 516 3.48 5.07 -20.28
C ALA A 516 4.68 4.86 -21.22
N SER A 517 5.73 5.67 -21.08
CA SER A 517 6.97 5.48 -21.84
C SER A 517 7.77 4.26 -21.35
N GLU A 518 8.70 3.75 -22.16
CA GLU A 518 9.49 2.56 -21.79
C GLU A 518 10.28 2.74 -20.49
N ASP A 519 10.84 3.93 -20.22
CA ASP A 519 11.50 4.27 -18.94
C ASP A 519 10.51 4.23 -17.76
N GLN A 520 9.33 4.84 -17.92
CA GLN A 520 8.29 4.84 -16.88
C GLN A 520 7.81 3.43 -16.56
N VAL A 521 7.58 2.60 -17.59
CA VAL A 521 7.22 1.19 -17.44
C VAL A 521 8.35 0.40 -16.76
N GLN A 522 9.60 0.62 -17.16
CA GLN A 522 10.76 -0.05 -16.56
C GLN A 522 10.94 0.33 -15.09
N ARG A 523 10.83 1.62 -14.74
CA ARG A 523 10.86 2.13 -13.35
C ARG A 523 9.72 1.55 -12.52
N ALA A 524 8.49 1.52 -13.05
CA ALA A 524 7.36 0.90 -12.37
C ALA A 524 7.59 -0.60 -12.09
N PHE A 525 8.12 -1.35 -13.06
CA PHE A 525 8.48 -2.76 -12.85
C PHE A 525 9.61 -2.96 -11.83
N GLN A 526 10.61 -2.06 -11.77
CA GLN A 526 11.65 -2.12 -10.72
C GLN A 526 11.05 -1.94 -9.32
N VAL A 527 10.12 -1.00 -9.15
CA VAL A 527 9.39 -0.78 -7.89
C VAL A 527 8.54 -2.00 -7.50
N LEU A 528 7.80 -2.59 -8.46
CA LEU A 528 7.00 -3.80 -8.20
C LEU A 528 7.88 -5.03 -7.88
N ALA A 529 9.01 -5.21 -8.57
CA ALA A 529 9.96 -6.29 -8.29
C ALA A 529 10.58 -6.16 -6.88
N ARG A 530 10.81 -4.93 -6.40
CA ARG A 530 11.21 -4.65 -5.01
C ARG A 530 10.10 -5.02 -4.02
N PHE A 531 8.85 -4.65 -4.29
CA PHE A 531 7.73 -4.96 -3.39
C PHE A 531 7.53 -6.48 -3.26
N ASP A 532 7.59 -7.24 -4.36
CA ASP A 532 7.50 -8.70 -4.34
C ASP A 532 8.69 -9.37 -3.64
N ARG A 533 9.93 -9.09 -4.10
CA ARG A 533 11.13 -9.84 -3.69
C ARG A 533 11.82 -9.27 -2.45
N GLY A 534 11.75 -7.97 -2.25
CA GLY A 534 12.39 -7.26 -1.13
C GLY A 534 11.52 -7.20 0.11
N ILE A 535 10.25 -6.80 -0.05
CA ILE A 535 9.30 -6.60 1.06
C ILE A 535 8.48 -7.87 1.34
N GLY A 536 8.07 -8.60 0.29
CA GLY A 536 7.23 -9.79 0.39
C GLY A 536 5.75 -9.53 0.13
N ILE A 537 5.41 -8.50 -0.65
CA ILE A 537 4.03 -8.15 -1.05
C ILE A 537 3.72 -8.85 -2.37
N ARG A 538 3.08 -10.02 -2.33
CA ARG A 538 2.84 -10.83 -3.54
C ARG A 538 1.82 -10.22 -4.50
N ALA A 539 0.99 -9.28 -4.08
CA ALA A 539 0.22 -8.44 -5.00
C ALA A 539 1.10 -7.67 -5.99
N ALA A 540 2.37 -7.41 -5.68
CA ALA A 540 3.30 -6.78 -6.63
C ALA A 540 3.85 -7.75 -7.70
N SER A 541 3.69 -9.07 -7.54
CA SER A 541 4.00 -10.02 -8.62
C SER A 541 3.15 -9.69 -9.86
N CYS A 542 3.82 -9.62 -11.01
CA CYS A 542 3.20 -9.26 -12.27
C CYS A 542 2.15 -10.31 -12.69
N LEU A 543 1.13 -9.88 -13.43
CA LEU A 543 0.00 -10.72 -13.87
C LEU A 543 0.43 -11.77 -14.92
N GLY A 544 1.09 -12.83 -14.45
CA GLY A 544 1.67 -13.91 -15.26
C GLY A 544 3.09 -14.22 -14.80
N GLY A 545 3.27 -15.29 -14.01
CA GLY A 545 4.56 -15.65 -13.45
C GLY A 545 5.52 -16.26 -14.48
N SER A 546 6.72 -15.70 -14.61
CA SER A 546 7.86 -16.31 -15.30
C SER A 546 9.19 -15.85 -14.69
N SER A 547 10.29 -16.55 -15.00
CA SER A 547 11.65 -16.23 -14.49
C SER A 547 12.13 -14.87 -15.00
N PRO A 548 12.99 -14.13 -14.29
CA PRO A 548 13.62 -12.89 -14.78
C PRO A 548 14.55 -13.05 -16.01
N ASP A 549 14.47 -14.17 -16.72
CA ASP A 549 15.33 -14.56 -17.85
C ASP A 549 14.57 -14.65 -19.20
N ASP A 550 13.25 -14.44 -19.21
CA ASP A 550 12.44 -14.39 -20.44
C ASP A 550 12.14 -12.92 -20.81
N PRO A 551 12.69 -12.38 -21.92
CA PRO A 551 12.55 -10.97 -22.28
C PRO A 551 11.24 -10.63 -23.01
N ARG A 552 10.30 -11.57 -23.11
CA ARG A 552 9.00 -11.32 -23.76
C ARG A 552 8.10 -10.46 -22.85
N PRO A 553 7.30 -9.53 -23.41
CA PRO A 553 6.36 -8.75 -22.61
C PRO A 553 5.42 -9.70 -21.87
N VAL A 554 5.37 -9.57 -20.54
CA VAL A 554 4.58 -10.45 -19.67
C VAL A 554 3.13 -10.47 -20.17
N ALA A 555 2.60 -11.67 -20.42
CA ALA A 555 1.26 -11.87 -20.92
C ALA A 555 0.22 -11.47 -19.87
N VAL A 556 -0.09 -10.16 -19.82
CA VAL A 556 -0.97 -9.55 -18.83
C VAL A 556 -2.31 -10.29 -18.82
N SER A 557 -2.61 -10.96 -17.72
CA SER A 557 -3.87 -11.67 -17.51
C SER A 557 -5.08 -10.77 -17.78
N LEU A 558 -5.74 -10.96 -18.93
CA LEU A 558 -6.87 -10.16 -19.43
C LEU A 558 -8.17 -10.31 -18.62
N LYS A 559 -8.10 -10.86 -17.40
CA LYS A 559 -9.23 -11.02 -16.47
C LYS A 559 -9.89 -9.68 -16.16
N THR A 560 -9.11 -8.64 -15.84
CA THR A 560 -9.69 -7.31 -15.54
C THR A 560 -10.03 -6.56 -16.83
N ARG A 561 -11.11 -5.77 -16.80
CA ARG A 561 -11.48 -4.88 -17.94
C ARG A 561 -10.42 -3.77 -18.14
N TRP A 562 -9.72 -3.33 -17.08
CA TRP A 562 -8.54 -2.47 -17.21
C TRP A 562 -7.46 -3.11 -18.08
N ALA A 563 -7.06 -4.36 -17.82
CA ALA A 563 -6.06 -5.05 -18.64
C ALA A 563 -6.49 -5.17 -20.12
N ARG A 564 -7.79 -5.37 -20.38
CA ARG A 564 -8.35 -5.40 -21.75
C ARG A 564 -8.35 -4.03 -22.43
N GLU A 565 -8.74 -2.96 -21.73
CA GLU A 565 -8.69 -1.58 -22.23
C GLU A 565 -7.23 -1.15 -22.52
N GLN A 566 -6.28 -1.48 -21.64
CA GLN A 566 -4.87 -1.19 -21.85
C GLN A 566 -4.22 -2.07 -22.94
N ALA A 567 -4.75 -3.26 -23.23
CA ALA A 567 -4.32 -4.04 -24.39
C ALA A 567 -4.81 -3.38 -25.70
N PHE A 568 -6.12 -3.10 -25.80
CA PHE A 568 -6.72 -2.40 -26.94
C PHE A 568 -6.02 -1.06 -27.24
N LEU A 569 -5.71 -0.26 -26.22
CA LEU A 569 -5.01 1.01 -26.42
C LEU A 569 -3.56 0.85 -26.90
N ARG A 570 -2.86 -0.25 -26.57
CA ARG A 570 -1.53 -0.54 -27.13
C ARG A 570 -1.62 -0.86 -28.63
N ASP A 571 -2.61 -1.64 -29.04
CA ASP A 571 -2.84 -1.96 -30.45
C ASP A 571 -3.14 -0.69 -31.25
N VAL A 572 -3.98 0.19 -30.72
CA VAL A 572 -4.30 1.52 -31.28
C VAL A 572 -3.04 2.41 -31.43
N VAL A 573 -2.24 2.56 -30.38
CA VAL A 573 -1.01 3.38 -30.42
C VAL A 573 0.02 2.80 -31.40
N SER A 574 0.17 1.47 -31.43
CA SER A 574 1.06 0.77 -32.37
C SER A 574 0.66 1.02 -33.82
N ASN A 575 -0.64 0.92 -34.13
CA ASN A 575 -1.16 1.16 -35.48
C ASN A 575 -1.00 2.62 -35.92
N ARG A 576 -1.10 3.60 -35.00
CA ARG A 576 -0.76 5.00 -35.29
C ARG A 576 0.72 5.18 -35.63
N GLN A 577 1.63 4.55 -34.89
CA GLN A 577 3.07 4.63 -35.15
C GLN A 577 3.50 4.00 -36.48
N CYS A 578 2.78 2.97 -36.96
CA CYS A 578 2.98 2.39 -38.30
C CYS A 578 2.35 3.20 -39.46
N SER A 579 1.70 4.33 -39.17
CA SER A 579 0.96 5.16 -40.15
C SER A 579 1.59 6.55 -40.37
N ILE A 580 2.82 6.76 -39.91
CA ILE A 580 3.60 8.01 -39.97
C ILE A 580 4.95 7.72 -40.64
#